data_AF-A0A2E3YKZ9-F1
#
_entry.id   AF-A0A2E3YKZ9-F1
#
_cell.length_a   1.000
_cell.length_b   1.000
_cell.length_c   1.000
_cell.angle_alpha   90.00
_cell.angle_beta   90.00
_cell.angle_gamma   90.00
#
_symmetry.space_group_name_H-M   'P 1'
#
loop_
_entity.id
_entity.type
_entity.pdbx_description
1 polymer ?
#
loop_
_entity_poly.entity_id
_entity_poly.type
_entity_poly.pdbx_seq_one_letter_code
_entity_poly.pdbx_strand_id
1 'polypeptide(L)' 'MDLNTLVFGAIIVLSLGIFFYIGKFRASSKQRDRDDKIGWGKSKFTGLKILIWVMVTVLGLVLFANSFS' A
#
# COMPACT_ATOMS: atom_id res chain seq x y z
N MET A 1 22.44 14.44 17.77
CA MET A 1 21.36 13.58 18.29
C MET A 1 21.56 13.45 19.78
N ASP A 2 20.51 13.64 20.57
CA ASP A 2 20.59 13.52 22.02
C ASP A 2 20.54 12.04 22.45
N LEU A 3 21.00 11.73 23.67
CA LEU A 3 20.96 10.37 24.22
C LEU A 3 19.53 9.82 24.22
N ASN A 4 18.54 10.66 24.52
CA ASN A 4 17.13 10.30 24.43
C ASN A 4 16.74 9.87 23.02
N THR A 5 17.15 10.64 22.00
CA THR A 5 16.86 10.33 20.59
C THR A 5 17.44 8.98 20.18
N LEU A 6 18.65 8.65 20.65
CA LEU A 6 19.30 7.37 20.36
C LEU A 6 18.58 6.20 21.07
N VAL A 7 18.21 6.37 22.35
CA VAL A 7 17.48 5.37 23.12
C VAL A 7 16.10 5.10 22.52
N PHE A 8 15.31 6.14 22.24
CA PHE A 8 13.99 5.98 21.63
C PHE A 8 14.08 5.42 20.20
N GLY A 9 15.08 5.83 19.42
CA GLY A 9 15.34 5.26 18.10
C GLY A 9 15.64 3.76 18.14
N ALA A 10 16.47 3.32 19.10
CA ALA A 10 16.78 1.90 19.29
C ALA A 10 15.54 1.09 19.69
N ILE A 11 14.71 1.63 20.60
CA ILE A 11 13.44 1.00 20.99
C ILE A 11 12.53 0.81 19.78
N ILE A 12 12.38 1.83 18.93
CA ILE A 12 11.55 1.75 17.72
C ILE A 12 12.03 0.63 16.79
N VAL A 13 13.33 0.58 16.50
CA VAL A 13 13.89 -0.45 15.61
C VAL A 13 13.72 -1.85 16.19
N LEU A 14 13.96 -2.03 17.50
CA LEU A 14 13.76 -3.31 18.18
C LEU A 14 12.29 -3.73 18.18
N SER A 15 11.37 -2.82 18.49
CA SER A 15 9.92 -3.08 18.45
C SER A 15 9.45 -3.47 17.06
N LEU A 16 9.90 -2.77 16.02
CA LEU A 16 9.60 -3.12 14.63
C LEU A 16 10.20 -4.48 14.25
N GLY A 17 11.44 -4.75 14.63
CA GLY A 17 12.09 -6.04 14.38
C GLY A 17 11.31 -7.21 14.99
N ILE A 18 10.92 -7.08 16.27
CA ILE A 18 10.08 -8.07 16.96
C ILE A 18 8.70 -8.18 16.29
N PHE A 19 8.06 -7.05 15.97
CA PHE A 19 6.75 -7.04 15.32
C PHE A 19 6.77 -7.71 13.95
N PHE A 20 7.80 -7.49 13.12
CA PHE A 20 7.89 -8.15 11.82
C PHE A 20 8.27 -9.64 11.94
N TYR A 21 9.07 -10.01 12.95
CA TYR A 21 9.44 -11.40 13.20
C TYR A 21 8.27 -12.22 13.76
N ILE A 22 7.58 -11.71 14.78
CA ILE A 22 6.42 -12.35 15.44
C ILE A 22 5.16 -12.15 14.61
N GLY A 23 4.95 -11.00 13.97
CA GLY A 23 3.83 -10.76 13.05
C GLY A 23 3.82 -11.68 11.83
N LYS A 24 4.92 -12.41 11.59
CA LYS A 24 4.97 -13.52 10.64
C LYS A 24 4.22 -14.78 11.11
N PHE A 25 3.71 -14.83 12.35
CA PHE A 25 2.72 -15.82 12.78
C PHE A 25 1.44 -15.61 11.98
N ARG A 26 1.47 -16.17 10.78
CA ARG A 26 0.36 -16.22 9.85
C ARG A 26 -0.78 -16.93 10.55
N ALA A 27 -1.99 -16.36 10.46
CA ALA A 27 -3.20 -17.05 10.89
C ALA A 27 -3.17 -18.50 10.36
N SER A 28 -3.61 -19.45 11.19
CA SER A 28 -3.54 -20.88 10.90
C SER A 28 -4.03 -21.17 9.49
N SER A 29 -3.41 -22.14 8.80
CA SER A 29 -3.84 -22.56 7.47
C SER A 29 -5.35 -22.82 7.41
N LYS A 30 -5.92 -23.40 8.48
CA LYS A 30 -7.37 -23.61 8.67
C LYS A 30 -8.22 -22.34 8.58
N GLN A 31 -7.70 -21.17 9.00
CA GLN A 31 -8.41 -19.89 8.93
C GLN A 31 -8.20 -19.18 7.59
N ARG A 32 -7.09 -19.49 6.91
CA ARG A 32 -6.62 -18.75 5.73
C ARG A 32 -7.09 -19.37 4.42
N ASP A 33 -7.20 -20.70 4.41
CA ASP A 33 -7.59 -21.53 3.28
C ASP A 33 -9.03 -22.06 3.52
N ARG A 34 -9.94 -21.14 3.88
CA ARG A 34 -11.37 -21.44 4.02
C ARG A 34 -12.04 -21.52 2.64
N ASP A 35 -12.92 -22.49 2.45
CA ASP A 35 -13.62 -22.68 1.17
C ASP A 35 -14.60 -21.53 0.86
N ASP A 36 -15.19 -20.92 1.88
CA ASP A 36 -16.10 -19.77 1.80
C ASP A 36 -15.37 -18.41 1.79
N LYS A 37 -14.16 -18.35 1.21
CA LYS A 37 -13.36 -17.13 1.22
C LYS A 37 -14.02 -16.04 0.37
N ILE A 38 -14.31 -14.90 1.00
CA ILE A 38 -14.72 -13.68 0.29
C ILE A 38 -13.61 -13.32 -0.72
N GLY A 39 -13.95 -13.35 -2.01
CA GLY A 39 -13.04 -13.08 -3.11
C GLY A 39 -12.73 -11.59 -3.27
N TRP A 40 -11.91 -11.03 -2.37
CA TRP A 40 -11.45 -9.63 -2.44
C TRP A 40 -10.60 -9.31 -3.68
N GLY A 41 -10.14 -10.33 -4.42
CA GLY A 41 -9.35 -10.19 -5.65
C GLY A 41 -10.15 -9.78 -6.89
N LYS A 42 -11.49 -9.81 -6.84
CA LYS A 42 -12.30 -9.24 -7.92
C LYS A 42 -12.29 -7.72 -7.76
N SER A 43 -11.33 -7.07 -8.42
CA SER A 43 -11.23 -5.61 -8.52
C SER A 43 -12.57 -5.02 -8.99
N LYS A 44 -13.39 -4.55 -8.05
CA LYS A 44 -14.61 -3.80 -8.35
C LYS A 44 -14.33 -2.39 -8.91
N PHE A 45 -13.05 -1.99 -8.94
CA PHE A 45 -12.59 -0.65 -9.30
C PHE A 45 -11.96 -0.56 -10.70
N THR A 46 -12.16 -1.56 -11.56
CA THR A 46 -11.66 -1.50 -12.94
C THR A 46 -12.21 -0.27 -13.68
N GLY A 47 -13.47 0.10 -13.47
CA GLY A 47 -14.05 1.33 -14.03
C GLY A 47 -13.37 2.60 -13.53
N LEU A 48 -13.04 2.68 -12.24
CA LEU A 48 -12.31 3.81 -11.65
C LEU A 48 -10.89 3.93 -12.22
N LYS A 49 -10.20 2.80 -12.42
CA LYS A 49 -8.87 2.80 -13.07
C LYS A 49 -8.94 3.35 -14.49
N ILE A 50 -9.94 2.95 -15.28
CA ILE A 50 -10.14 3.45 -16.65
C ILE A 50 -10.44 4.95 -16.64
N LEU A 51 -11.33 5.41 -15.74
CA LEU A 51 -11.65 6.82 -15.59
C LEU A 51 -10.40 7.67 -15.28
N ILE A 52 -9.57 7.21 -14.35
CA ILE A 52 -8.32 7.91 -14.00
C ILE A 52 -7.37 7.98 -15.20
N TRP A 53 -7.20 6.90 -15.96
CA TRP A 53 -6.36 6.89 -17.15
C TRP A 53 -6.84 7.89 -18.21
N VAL A 54 -8.16 7.95 -18.47
CA VAL A 54 -8.73 8.92 -19.41
C VAL A 54 -8.47 10.35 -18.94
N MET A 55 -8.68 10.64 -17.65
CA MET A 55 -8.45 11.98 -17.11
C MET A 55 -6.97 12.40 -17.23
N VAL A 56 -6.03 11.50 -16.95
CA VAL A 56 -4.59 11.76 -17.07
C VAL A 56 -4.21 12.02 -18.53
N THR A 57 -4.74 11.23 -19.48
CA THR A 57 -4.47 11.44 -20.91
C THR A 57 -4.99 12.79 -21.39
N VAL A 58 -6.22 13.15 -21.04
CA VAL A 58 -6.81 14.45 -21.41
C VAL A 58 -6.00 15.60 -20.82
N LEU A 59 -5.66 15.53 -19.53
CA LEU A 59 -4.85 16.56 -18.87
C LEU A 59 -3.46 16.69 -19.49
N GLY A 60 -2.82 15.56 -19.84
CA GLY A 60 -1.54 15.54 -20.53
C GLY A 60 -1.58 16.21 -21.90
N LEU A 61 -2.64 15.97 -22.68
CA LEU A 61 -2.83 16.63 -23.97
C LEU A 61 -3.03 18.13 -23.83
N VAL A 62 -3.81 18.58 -22.83
CA VAL A 62 -4.03 20.00 -22.56
C VAL A 62 -2.73 20.69 -22.15
N LEU A 63 -1.96 20.10 -21.25
CA LEU A 63 -0.67 20.66 -20.82
C LEU A 63 0.34 20.70 -21.98
N PHE A 64 0.37 19.65 -22.80
CA PHE A 64 1.23 19.60 -23.98
C PHE A 64 0.84 20.69 -24.99
N ALA A 65 -0.44 20.82 -25.34
CA ALA A 65 -0.90 21.87 -26.24
C ALA A 65 -0.59 23.28 -25.71
N ASN A 66 -0.76 23.50 -24.41
CA ASN A 66 -0.43 24.77 -23.75
C ASN A 66 1.08 25.05 -23.68
N SER A 67 1.94 24.03 -23.81
CA SER A 67 3.40 24.23 -23.80
C SER A 67 3.97 24.80 -25.11
N PHE A 68 3.18 24.82 -26.19
CA PHE A 68 3.55 25.37 -27.50
C PHE A 68 2.81 26.67 -27.86
N SER A 69 1.94 27.17 -26.99
CA SER A 69 1.29 28.48 -27.10
C SER A 69 2.00 29.50 -26.23
#